data_AF-A0A820K2L7-F1
#
_entry.id   AF-A0A820K2L7-F1
#
_cell.length_a   1.000
_cell.length_b   1.000
_cell.length_c   1.000
_cell.angle_alpha   90.00
_cell.angle_beta   90.00
_cell.angle_gamma   90.00
#
_symmetry.space_group_name_H-M   'P 1'
#
loop_
_entity.id
_entity.type
_entity.pdbx_description
1 polymer ?
#
loop_
_entity_poly.entity_id
_entity_poly.type
_entity_poly.pdbx_seq_one_letter_code
_entity_poly.pdbx_strand_id
1 'polypeptide(L)'
;MYNVVVDVARYREFVPWCIRSDIIKPAYPNMFKANMEIGFQVIKEQYTALITHQKPTLVKSVCTDGRLFNYLITEWRFLPGIEVEPRSCTLDFY
;
A
#
# COMPACT_ATOMS: atom_id res chain seq x y z
N MET A 1 -6.31 3.03 11.33
CA MET A 1 -5.30 2.28 10.56
C MET A 1 -5.55 2.33 9.04
N TYR A 2 -6.72 1.91 8.53
CA TYR A 2 -7.04 1.93 7.08
C TYR A 2 -6.58 3.18 6.31
N ASN A 3 -6.90 4.39 6.82
CA ASN A 3 -6.56 5.65 6.15
C ASN A 3 -5.03 5.82 5.96
N VAL A 4 -4.21 5.26 6.85
CA VAL A 4 -2.74 5.31 6.75
C VAL A 4 -2.26 4.45 5.59
N VAL A 5 -2.87 3.27 5.39
CA VAL A 5 -2.46 2.30 4.37
C VAL A 5 -3.02 2.66 2.99
N VAL A 6 -4.22 3.23 2.90
CA VAL A 6 -4.78 3.63 1.60
C VAL A 6 -4.12 4.90 1.03
N ASP A 7 -3.54 5.74 1.90
CA ASP A 7 -2.95 7.02 1.52
C ASP A 7 -1.50 6.86 1.01
N VAL A 8 -1.37 6.13 -0.09
CA VAL A 8 -0.08 5.80 -0.71
C VAL A 8 0.69 7.05 -1.13
N ALA A 9 0.01 8.16 -1.43
CA ALA A 9 0.63 9.44 -1.82
C ALA A 9 1.65 9.92 -0.77
N ARG A 10 1.37 9.63 0.50
CA ARG A 10 2.16 10.08 1.65
C ARG A 10 3.22 9.10 2.10
N TYR A 11 3.35 7.93 1.45
CA TYR A 11 4.30 6.90 1.87
C TYR A 11 5.74 7.42 1.91
N ARG A 12 6.15 8.29 0.97
CA ARG A 12 7.48 8.93 1.02
C ARG A 12 7.77 9.75 2.28
N GLU A 13 6.74 10.14 3.05
CA GLU A 13 6.92 10.91 4.29
C GLU A 13 7.30 10.03 5.48
N PHE A 14 6.91 8.75 5.49
CA PHE A 14 7.01 7.91 6.69
C PHE A 14 7.40 6.45 6.47
N VAL A 15 7.22 5.90 5.26
CA VAL A 15 7.63 4.53 4.95
C VAL A 15 9.14 4.51 4.74
N PRO A 16 9.91 3.74 5.53
CA PRO A 16 11.34 3.62 5.35
C PRO A 16 11.68 3.23 3.91
N TRP A 17 12.71 3.85 3.35
CA TRP A 17 13.23 3.53 2.00
C TRP A 17 12.28 3.86 0.84
N CYS A 18 11.09 4.40 1.09
CA CYS A 18 10.21 4.88 0.04
C CYS A 18 10.70 6.24 -0.49
N ILE A 19 11.34 6.24 -1.64
CA ILE A 19 11.87 7.44 -2.30
C ILE A 19 10.75 8.17 -3.04
N ARG A 20 9.87 7.42 -3.72
CA ARG A 20 8.71 7.98 -4.44
C ARG A 20 7.45 7.17 -4.22
N SER A 21 6.33 7.88 -4.17
CA SER A 21 4.99 7.33 -3.98
C SER A 21 3.94 8.21 -4.65
N ASP A 22 4.00 8.29 -5.98
CA ASP A 22 3.21 9.24 -6.76
C ASP A 22 1.94 8.56 -7.30
N ILE A 23 0.75 9.09 -6.97
CA ILE A 23 -0.54 8.56 -7.46
C ILE A 23 -0.75 8.93 -8.93
N ILE A 24 -1.05 7.94 -9.76
CA ILE A 24 -1.54 8.12 -11.13
C ILE A 24 -3.06 8.28 -11.05
N LYS A 25 -3.63 9.18 -11.89
CA LYS A 25 -5.06 9.51 -11.89
C LYS A 25 -5.95 8.28 -11.65
N PRO A 26 -6.84 8.32 -10.63
CA PRO A 26 -7.70 7.19 -10.30
C PRO A 26 -8.62 6.87 -11.48
N ALA A 27 -8.72 5.58 -11.81
CA ALA A 27 -9.67 5.11 -12.81
C ALA A 27 -11.08 4.99 -12.19
N TYR A 28 -11.15 4.69 -10.89
CA TYR A 28 -12.39 4.51 -10.14
C TYR A 28 -12.21 5.00 -8.69
N PRO A 29 -13.29 5.28 -7.94
CA PRO A 29 -13.19 5.76 -6.56
C PRO A 29 -12.46 4.82 -5.59
N ASN A 30 -12.43 3.53 -5.92
CA ASN A 30 -11.85 2.46 -5.10
C ASN A 30 -10.61 1.79 -5.73
N MET A 31 -10.09 2.38 -6.82
CA MET A 31 -8.96 1.82 -7.56
C MET A 31 -8.11 2.91 -8.23
N PHE A 32 -6.81 2.86 -7.98
CA PHE A 32 -5.84 3.77 -8.58
C PHE A 32 -4.51 3.06 -8.82
N LYS A 33 -3.66 3.66 -9.66
CA LYS A 33 -2.27 3.20 -9.82
C LYS A 33 -1.32 4.12 -9.06
N ALA A 34 -0.21 3.61 -8.58
CA ALA A 34 0.84 4.40 -7.95
C ALA A 34 2.21 4.00 -8.48
N ASN A 35 3.04 5.00 -8.77
CA ASN A 35 4.45 4.82 -9.07
C ASN A 35 5.23 4.82 -7.76
N MET A 36 5.86 3.69 -7.46
CA MET A 36 6.63 3.48 -6.25
C MET A 36 8.11 3.36 -6.60
N GLU A 37 8.97 3.99 -5.80
CA GLU A 37 10.42 3.85 -5.89
C GLU A 37 10.94 3.50 -4.49
N ILE A 38 11.54 2.33 -4.36
CA ILE A 38 12.09 1.81 -3.11
C ILE A 38 13.62 1.74 -3.25
N GLY A 39 14.33 2.36 -2.31
CA GLY A 39 15.78 2.38 -2.29
C GLY A 39 16.36 1.86 -0.98
N PHE A 40 16.98 0.68 -1.03
CA PHE A 40 17.64 0.06 0.12
C PHE A 40 19.09 -0.30 -0.23
N GLN A 41 20.04 0.37 0.43
CA GLN A 41 21.48 0.21 0.17
C GLN A 41 21.83 0.42 -1.32
N VAL A 42 22.32 -0.63 -1.99
CA VAL A 42 22.67 -0.62 -3.42
C VAL A 42 21.48 -0.92 -4.34
N ILE A 43 20.34 -1.32 -3.77
CA ILE A 43 19.14 -1.69 -4.52
C ILE A 43 18.27 -0.46 -4.70
N LYS A 44 17.91 -0.19 -5.94
CA LYS A 44 16.93 0.81 -6.32
C LYS A 44 15.93 0.17 -7.27
N GLU A 45 14.71 0.00 -6.81
CA GLU A 45 13.63 -0.61 -7.57
C GLU A 45 12.50 0.39 -7.81
N GLN A 46 12.00 0.41 -9.04
CA GLN A 46 10.85 1.21 -9.42
C GLN A 46 9.81 0.30 -10.05
N TYR A 47 8.55 0.48 -9.64
CA TYR A 47 7.44 -0.30 -10.15
C TYR A 47 6.12 0.47 -10.11
N THR A 48 5.14 0.01 -10.89
CA THR A 48 3.77 0.52 -10.86
C THR A 48 2.87 -0.47 -10.15
N ALA A 49 2.29 -0.06 -9.03
CA ALA A 49 1.28 -0.86 -8.35
C ALA A 49 -0.13 -0.46 -8.80
N LEU A 50 -1.01 -1.43 -8.99
CA LEU A 50 -2.45 -1.26 -9.00
C LEU A 50 -2.96 -1.45 -7.57
N ILE A 51 -3.58 -0.41 -7.01
CA ILE A 51 -4.16 -0.42 -5.68
C ILE A 51 -5.67 -0.54 -5.82
N THR A 52 -6.26 -1.54 -5.18
CA THR A 52 -7.71 -1.66 -4.98
C THR A 52 -8.02 -1.61 -3.50
N HIS A 53 -9.14 -1.02 -3.11
CA HIS A 53 -9.48 -0.91 -1.70
C HIS A 53 -10.99 -0.96 -1.44
N GLN A 54 -11.36 -1.40 -0.25
CA GLN A 54 -12.72 -1.34 0.27
C GLN A 54 -12.67 -0.74 1.66
N LYS A 55 -13.23 0.46 1.83
CA LYS A 55 -13.24 1.12 3.13
C LYS A 55 -14.25 0.43 4.07
N PRO A 56 -13.91 0.19 5.34
CA PRO A 56 -12.61 0.34 6.00
C PRO A 56 -11.77 -0.95 6.06
N THR A 57 -12.15 -2.00 5.34
CA THR A 57 -11.76 -3.40 5.63
C THR A 57 -10.59 -3.93 4.81
N LEU A 58 -10.29 -3.36 3.63
CA LEU A 58 -9.32 -3.94 2.71
C LEU A 58 -8.53 -2.88 1.94
N VAL A 59 -7.22 -3.08 1.82
CA VAL A 59 -6.37 -2.47 0.79
C VAL A 59 -5.56 -3.60 0.14
N LYS A 60 -5.43 -3.58 -1.18
CA LYS A 60 -4.65 -4.57 -1.93
C LYS A 60 -3.80 -3.85 -2.96
N SER A 61 -2.53 -4.21 -3.02
CA SER A 61 -1.55 -3.73 -3.99
C SER A 61 -1.13 -4.91 -4.86
N VAL A 62 -1.16 -4.74 -6.18
CA VAL A 62 -0.68 -5.72 -7.15
C VAL A 62 0.26 -5.02 -8.12
N CYS A 63 1.50 -5.51 -8.20
CA CYS A 63 2.48 -5.07 -9.17
C CYS A 63 2.84 -6.24 -10.08
N THR A 64 2.78 -6.00 -11.40
CA THR A 64 3.12 -6.96 -12.45
C THR A 64 4.22 -6.46 -13.38
N ASP A 65 4.83 -5.29 -13.11
CA ASP A 65 5.78 -4.61 -14.00
C ASP A 65 7.10 -4.17 -13.33
N GLY A 66 7.51 -4.83 -12.25
CA GLY A 66 8.80 -4.59 -11.59
C GLY A 66 9.99 -5.21 -12.33
N ARG A 67 11.16 -4.58 -12.24
CA ARG A 67 12.43 -5.11 -12.82
C ARG A 67 13.01 -6.22 -11.95
N LEU A 68 12.91 -6.10 -10.63
CA LEU A 68 13.31 -7.10 -9.63
C LEU A 68 12.13 -7.97 -9.20
N PHE A 69 10.91 -7.42 -9.15
CA PHE A 69 9.72 -8.15 -8.73
C PHE A 69 8.80 -8.44 -9.92
N ASN A 70 8.88 -9.65 -10.47
CA ASN A 70 7.96 -10.11 -11.53
C ASN A 70 6.50 -10.13 -11.08
N TYR A 71 6.28 -10.34 -9.78
CA TYR A 71 4.96 -10.35 -9.16
C TYR A 71 5.08 -9.98 -7.69
N LEU A 72 4.50 -8.84 -7.31
CA LEU A 72 4.41 -8.43 -5.91
C LEU A 72 2.94 -8.16 -5.59
N ILE A 73 2.38 -9.00 -4.72
CA ILE A 73 1.07 -8.77 -4.13
C ILE A 73 1.28 -8.45 -2.67
N THR A 74 0.55 -7.44 -2.21
CA THR A 74 0.41 -7.18 -0.78
C THR A 74 -1.05 -6.92 -0.48
N GLU A 75 -1.59 -7.57 0.53
CA GLU A 75 -2.98 -7.41 0.95
C GLU A 75 -3.02 -7.04 2.43
N TRP A 76 -3.78 -6.00 2.78
CA TRP A 76 -4.01 -5.56 4.16
C TRP A 76 -5.49 -5.69 4.48
N ARG A 77 -5.80 -6.50 5.49
CA ARG A 77 -7.15 -6.67 6.03
C ARG A 77 -7.24 -6.04 7.41
N PHE A 78 -8.23 -5.20 7.59
CA PHE A 78 -8.49 -4.50 8.85
C PHE A 78 -9.71 -5.12 9.52
N LEU A 79 -9.51 -5.69 10.70
CA LEU A 79 -10.54 -6.30 11.52
C LEU A 79 -10.77 -5.46 12.79
N PRO A 80 -11.96 -5.53 13.39
CA PRO A 80 -12.18 -4.95 14.72
C PRO A 80 -11.13 -5.44 15.71
N GLY A 81 -10.73 -4.54 16.61
CA GLY A 81 -9.83 -4.88 17.71
C GLY A 81 -10.51 -5.73 18.77
N ILE A 82 -9.75 -6.06 19.82
CA ILE A 82 -10.30 -6.76 20.98
C ILE A 82 -11.30 -5.88 21.71
N GLU A 83 -12.38 -6.48 22.24
CA GLU A 83 -13.49 -5.74 22.87
C GLU A 83 -13.04 -4.84 24.04
N VAL A 84 -11.96 -5.25 24.73
CA VAL A 84 -11.42 -4.54 25.90
C VAL A 84 -10.73 -3.23 25.53
N GLU A 85 -10.30 -3.06 24.27
CA GLU A 85 -9.69 -1.81 23.79
C GLU A 85 -10.42 -1.32 22.53
N PRO A 86 -11.46 -0.48 22.68
CA PRO A 86 -12.29 0.00 21.59
C PRO A 86 -11.53 0.81 20.52
N ARG A 87 -10.32 1.31 20.84
CA ARG A 87 -9.47 2.05 19.89
C ARG A 87 -8.38 1.19 19.26
N SER A 88 -8.51 -0.14 19.34
CA SER A 88 -7.62 -1.09 18.67
C SER A 88 -8.22 -1.62 17.36
N CYS A 89 -7.36 -2.12 16.48
CA CYS A 89 -7.76 -2.90 15.31
C CYS A 89 -6.74 -4.02 15.08
N THR A 90 -7.20 -5.14 14.53
CA THR A 90 -6.31 -6.22 14.09
C THR A 90 -5.98 -6.01 12.61
N LEU A 91 -4.71 -6.17 12.25
CA LEU A 91 -4.21 -6.02 10.89
C LEU A 91 -3.61 -7.34 10.44
N ASP A 92 -4.23 -7.98 9.46
CA ASP A 92 -3.65 -9.12 8.76
C ASP A 92 -3.01 -8.61 7.47
N PHE A 93 -1.73 -8.93 7.24
CA PHE A 93 -1.03 -8.57 6.01
C PHE A 93 -0.11 -9.69 5.52
N TYR A 94 0.01 -9.83 4.19
CA TYR A 94 0.90 -10.77 3.51
C TYR A 94 1.29 -10.25 2.13
#